data_AF-A0ABC9SPR4-F1
#
_entry.id   AF-A0ABC9SPR4-F1
#
_cell.length_a   1.000
_cell.length_b   1.000
_cell.length_c   1.000
_cell.angle_alpha   90.00
_cell.angle_beta   90.00
_cell.angle_gamma   90.00
#
_symmetry.space_group_name_H-M   'P 1'
#
loop_
_entity.id
_entity.type
_entity.pdbx_description
1 polymer ?
#
loop_
_entity_poly.entity_id
_entity_poly.type
_entity_poly.pdbx_seq_one_letter_code
_entity_poly.pdbx_strand_id
1 'polypeptide(L)'
;MQINLKVIMENLQLGETYKLHNVYIGDQKILFARVVLYRLTEKQLHERLTKQAVKEKKKGQFYSEKSKTLADLNVYVTNTPWEWVPMEQVHELYSLRWQIEIVFKTWKSLFEIEKCRDVKQERLECQVYGKLITIFLCSSTMFKMLQLILQKKQKELSEYKAIGMIQDHLYILYQAIQHNIQEITKVLIRLFYLLQKNGRKSHRYEKNTVFDIMGVVYEYNGLKKQKKVA
;
A
#
# COMPACT_ATOMS: atom_id res chain seq x y z
N MET A 1 -30.39 -13.34 -13.83
CA MET A 1 -29.48 -13.64 -14.97
C MET A 1 -28.07 -13.77 -14.41
N GLN A 2 -27.45 -14.95 -14.53
CA GLN A 2 -26.04 -15.13 -14.12
C GLN A 2 -25.12 -14.53 -15.19
N ILE A 3 -24.15 -13.73 -14.77
CA ILE A 3 -23.20 -13.08 -15.67
C ILE A 3 -22.09 -14.07 -16.02
N ASN A 4 -21.91 -14.36 -17.31
CA ASN A 4 -20.82 -15.22 -17.78
C ASN A 4 -19.61 -14.36 -18.20
N LEU A 5 -18.57 -14.37 -17.37
CA LEU A 5 -17.35 -13.57 -17.60
C LEU A 5 -16.59 -13.96 -18.87
N LYS A 6 -16.70 -15.20 -19.35
CA LYS A 6 -16.00 -15.64 -20.58
C LYS A 6 -16.54 -14.93 -21.82
N VAL A 7 -17.86 -14.84 -21.94
CA VAL A 7 -18.53 -14.16 -23.06
C VAL A 7 -18.20 -12.67 -23.07
N ILE A 8 -18.11 -12.05 -21.89
CA ILE A 8 -17.73 -10.63 -21.79
C ILE A 8 -16.25 -10.45 -22.17
N MET A 9 -15.38 -11.37 -21.77
CA MET A 9 -13.96 -11.32 -22.10
C MET A 9 -13.70 -11.43 -23.61
N GLU A 10 -14.46 -12.25 -24.34
CA GLU A 10 -14.35 -12.40 -25.80
C GLU A 10 -14.63 -11.08 -26.54
N ASN A 11 -15.52 -10.24 -25.99
CA ASN A 11 -15.92 -8.97 -26.60
C ASN A 11 -15.02 -7.77 -26.20
N LEU A 12 -14.05 -7.96 -25.30
CA LEU A 12 -13.19 -6.89 -24.79
C LEU A 12 -11.87 -6.82 -25.53
N GLN A 13 -11.38 -5.63 -25.89
CA GLN A 13 -10.02 -5.48 -26.41
C GLN A 13 -8.98 -5.54 -25.28
N LEU A 14 -7.72 -5.86 -25.63
CA LEU A 14 -6.62 -5.89 -24.65
C LEU A 14 -6.39 -4.48 -24.08
N GLY A 15 -6.33 -4.36 -22.75
CA GLY A 15 -6.22 -3.08 -22.05
C GLY A 15 -7.54 -2.33 -21.87
N GLU A 16 -8.65 -2.85 -22.40
CA GLU A 16 -9.96 -2.22 -22.26
C GLU A 16 -10.57 -2.48 -20.88
N THR A 17 -11.28 -1.47 -20.37
CA THR A 17 -12.03 -1.56 -19.11
C THR A 17 -13.51 -1.54 -19.41
N TYR A 18 -14.24 -2.50 -18.86
CA TYR A 18 -15.69 -2.64 -19.01
C TYR A 18 -16.39 -2.63 -17.67
N LYS A 19 -17.55 -1.98 -17.61
CA LYS A 19 -18.34 -1.88 -16.38
C LYS A 19 -19.66 -2.59 -16.53
N LEU A 20 -19.95 -3.37 -15.51
CA LEU A 20 -21.26 -3.92 -15.27
C LEU A 20 -21.96 -3.03 -14.24
N HIS A 21 -23.06 -2.42 -14.68
CA HIS A 21 -23.95 -1.67 -13.82
C HIS A 21 -24.86 -2.63 -13.03
N ASN A 22 -25.22 -2.24 -11.81
CA ASN A 22 -26.26 -2.88 -11.00
C ASN A 22 -26.05 -4.39 -10.79
N VAL A 23 -24.85 -4.78 -10.34
CA VAL A 23 -24.55 -6.18 -10.07
C VAL A 23 -24.89 -6.51 -8.62
N TYR A 24 -25.61 -7.60 -8.47
CA TYR A 24 -25.94 -8.22 -7.20
C TYR A 24 -24.95 -9.35 -6.94
N ILE A 25 -24.16 -9.24 -5.87
CA ILE A 25 -23.10 -10.18 -5.53
C ILE A 25 -23.38 -10.82 -4.18
N GLY A 26 -23.28 -12.14 -4.13
CA GLY A 26 -23.41 -12.94 -2.91
C GLY A 26 -24.49 -14.00 -3.03
N ASP A 27 -24.25 -15.15 -2.40
CA ASP A 27 -25.17 -16.30 -2.38
C ASP A 27 -26.24 -16.14 -1.28
N GLN A 28 -25.83 -15.66 -0.09
CA GLN A 28 -26.71 -15.49 1.07
C GLN A 28 -27.08 -14.02 1.36
N LYS A 29 -26.16 -13.07 1.10
CA LYS A 29 -26.39 -11.63 1.25
C LYS A 29 -26.09 -10.96 -0.06
N ILE A 30 -27.13 -10.45 -0.70
CA ILE A 30 -27.03 -9.81 -1.99
C ILE A 30 -26.60 -8.36 -1.79
N LEU A 31 -25.38 -8.03 -2.15
CA LEU A 31 -24.84 -6.68 -2.11
C LEU A 31 -24.94 -6.05 -3.49
N PHE A 32 -25.49 -4.84 -3.53
CA PHE A 32 -25.45 -4.01 -4.72
C PHE A 32 -24.04 -3.43 -4.88
N ALA A 33 -23.39 -3.77 -5.98
CA ALA A 33 -22.03 -3.35 -6.26
C ALA A 33 -21.83 -3.02 -7.75
N ARG A 34 -20.81 -2.22 -8.01
CA ARG A 34 -20.23 -2.00 -9.33
C ARG A 34 -19.14 -3.04 -9.55
N VAL A 35 -19.17 -3.70 -10.71
CA VAL A 35 -18.08 -4.57 -11.15
C VAL A 35 -17.36 -3.90 -12.31
N VAL A 36 -16.05 -3.75 -12.16
CA VAL A 36 -15.14 -3.23 -13.18
C VAL A 36 -14.25 -4.37 -13.63
N LEU A 37 -14.33 -4.68 -14.91
CA LEU A 37 -13.52 -5.70 -15.58
C LEU A 37 -12.43 -4.98 -16.37
N TYR A 38 -11.20 -5.44 -16.22
CA TYR A 38 -10.08 -4.93 -17.00
C TYR A 38 -9.39 -6.10 -17.69
N ARG A 39 -9.36 -6.11 -19.02
CA ARG A 39 -8.64 -7.11 -19.80
C ARG A 39 -7.16 -6.72 -19.81
N LEU A 40 -6.29 -7.62 -19.35
CA LEU A 40 -4.85 -7.38 -19.28
C LEU A 40 -4.25 -7.10 -20.65
N THR A 41 -3.16 -6.34 -20.68
CA THR A 41 -2.29 -6.26 -21.86
C THR A 41 -1.44 -7.52 -22.01
N GLU A 42 -0.91 -7.77 -23.20
CA GLU A 42 -0.05 -8.94 -23.45
C GLU A 42 1.16 -9.00 -22.51
N LYS A 43 1.80 -7.85 -22.26
CA LYS A 43 2.92 -7.74 -21.31
C LYS A 43 2.51 -8.16 -19.90
N GLN A 44 1.37 -7.66 -19.42
CA GLN A 44 0.85 -8.00 -18.09
C GLN A 44 0.44 -9.47 -17.98
N LEU A 45 -0.15 -10.02 -19.03
CA LEU A 45 -0.53 -11.42 -19.11
C LEU A 45 0.70 -12.33 -19.07
N HIS A 46 1.72 -12.05 -19.88
CA HIS A 46 2.95 -12.82 -19.89
C HIS A 46 3.66 -12.81 -18.52
N GLU A 47 3.74 -11.65 -17.87
CA GLU A 47 4.25 -11.55 -16.49
C GLU A 47 3.41 -12.36 -15.48
N ARG A 48 2.11 -12.48 -15.70
CA ARG A 48 1.22 -13.26 -14.82
C ARG A 48 1.40 -14.76 -15.02
N LEU A 49 1.43 -15.22 -16.27
CA LEU A 49 1.63 -16.63 -16.62
C LEU A 49 2.99 -17.14 -16.15
N THR A 50 4.05 -16.34 -16.32
CA THR A 50 5.39 -16.67 -15.80
C THR A 50 5.40 -16.81 -14.27
N LYS A 51 4.77 -15.87 -13.54
CA LYS A 51 4.62 -15.96 -12.08
C LYS A 51 3.77 -17.17 -11.64
N GLN A 52 2.73 -17.51 -12.40
CA GLN A 52 1.92 -18.71 -12.14
C GLN A 52 2.76 -19.98 -12.32
N ALA A 53 3.47 -20.13 -13.44
CA ALA A 53 4.33 -21.29 -13.70
C ALA A 53 5.40 -21.48 -12.60
N VAL A 54 6.01 -20.39 -12.12
CA VAL A 54 6.95 -20.45 -10.99
C VAL A 54 6.25 -20.92 -9.70
N LYS A 55 5.03 -20.48 -9.44
CA LYS A 55 4.25 -20.94 -8.27
C LYS A 55 3.83 -22.39 -8.38
N GLU A 56 3.40 -22.85 -9.55
CA GLU A 56 3.04 -24.25 -9.80
C GLU A 56 4.24 -25.15 -9.56
N LYS A 57 5.42 -24.79 -10.08
CA LYS A 57 6.67 -25.53 -9.82
C LYS A 57 7.04 -25.56 -8.34
N LYS A 58 6.91 -24.44 -7.62
CA LYS A 58 7.24 -24.36 -6.19
C LYS A 58 6.27 -25.13 -5.29
N LYS A 59 4.99 -25.21 -5.66
CA LYS A 59 3.93 -25.82 -4.84
C LYS A 59 3.53 -27.23 -5.30
N GLY A 60 3.98 -27.67 -6.48
CA GLY A 60 3.59 -28.95 -7.08
C GLY A 60 2.11 -29.06 -7.44
N GLN A 61 1.41 -27.93 -7.60
CA GLN A 61 -0.03 -27.88 -7.89
C GLN A 61 -0.30 -27.03 -9.12
N PHE A 62 -1.10 -27.55 -10.05
CA PHE A 62 -1.49 -26.86 -11.28
C PHE A 62 -2.78 -26.06 -11.11
N TYR A 63 -2.87 -24.90 -11.79
CA TYR A 63 -4.10 -24.14 -11.88
C TYR A 63 -5.09 -24.83 -12.83
N SER A 64 -6.38 -24.73 -12.51
CA SER A 64 -7.44 -25.24 -13.38
C SER A 64 -7.48 -24.50 -14.72
N GLU A 65 -7.94 -25.18 -15.79
CA GLU A 65 -8.13 -24.56 -17.11
C GLU A 65 -9.01 -23.32 -17.05
N LYS A 66 -10.09 -23.35 -16.26
CA LYS A 66 -10.96 -22.17 -16.05
C LYS A 66 -10.19 -20.99 -15.45
N SER A 67 -9.29 -21.24 -14.49
CA SER A 67 -8.47 -20.20 -13.86
C SER A 67 -7.43 -19.62 -14.82
N LYS A 68 -6.87 -20.44 -15.71
CA LYS A 68 -5.96 -19.99 -16.77
C LYS A 68 -6.70 -19.12 -17.79
N THR A 69 -7.88 -19.53 -18.25
CA THR A 69 -8.70 -18.72 -19.16
C THR A 69 -9.05 -17.35 -18.57
N LEU A 70 -9.38 -17.30 -17.29
CA LEU A 70 -9.72 -16.04 -16.60
C LEU A 70 -8.49 -15.25 -16.12
N ALA A 71 -7.26 -15.76 -16.34
CA ALA A 71 -6.04 -15.08 -15.91
C ALA A 71 -5.86 -13.73 -16.63
N ASP A 72 -6.42 -13.61 -17.83
CA ASP A 72 -6.41 -12.43 -18.69
C ASP A 72 -7.27 -11.28 -18.14
N LEU A 73 -8.05 -11.52 -17.09
CA LEU A 73 -9.01 -10.56 -16.55
C LEU A 73 -8.61 -10.13 -15.13
N ASN A 74 -8.71 -8.83 -14.86
CA ASN A 74 -8.81 -8.30 -13.52
C ASN A 74 -10.28 -7.95 -13.24
N VAL A 75 -10.78 -8.42 -12.10
CA VAL A 75 -12.14 -8.14 -11.65
C VAL A 75 -12.05 -7.31 -10.37
N TYR A 76 -12.59 -6.10 -10.42
CA TYR A 76 -12.73 -5.23 -9.27
C TYR A 76 -14.20 -5.11 -8.90
N VAL A 77 -14.49 -5.29 -7.62
CA VAL A 77 -15.82 -5.15 -7.06
C VAL A 77 -15.79 -3.98 -6.09
N THR A 78 -16.68 -3.01 -6.27
CA THR A 78 -16.71 -1.82 -5.43
C THR A 78 -18.12 -1.30 -5.24
N ASN A 79 -18.42 -0.81 -4.04
CA ASN A 79 -19.64 -0.06 -3.75
C ASN A 79 -19.44 1.46 -3.92
N THR A 80 -18.27 1.90 -4.40
CA THR A 80 -17.99 3.33 -4.60
C THR A 80 -18.80 3.88 -5.78
N PRO A 81 -19.42 5.07 -5.61
CA PRO A 81 -20.13 5.76 -6.68
C PRO A 81 -19.17 6.18 -7.80
N TRP A 82 -19.69 6.34 -9.02
CA TRP A 82 -18.87 6.68 -10.19
C TRP A 82 -18.39 8.12 -10.15
N GLU A 83 -19.15 8.98 -9.48
CA GLU A 83 -18.88 10.38 -9.23
C GLU A 83 -17.59 10.58 -8.42
N TRP A 84 -17.28 9.64 -7.52
CA TRP A 84 -16.09 9.73 -6.65
C TRP A 84 -14.89 9.00 -7.25
N VAL A 85 -15.10 7.84 -7.85
CA VAL A 85 -14.02 7.03 -8.44
C VAL A 85 -14.44 6.54 -9.82
N PRO A 86 -13.95 7.19 -10.89
CA PRO A 86 -14.10 6.72 -12.27
C PRO A 86 -13.48 5.33 -12.47
N MET A 87 -13.91 4.61 -13.50
CA MET A 87 -13.53 3.20 -13.71
C MET A 87 -12.04 3.04 -13.95
N GLU A 88 -11.45 4.01 -14.66
CA GLU A 88 -10.05 4.06 -15.04
C GLU A 88 -9.14 4.16 -13.80
N GLN A 89 -9.63 4.80 -12.73
CA GLN A 89 -8.89 5.01 -11.49
C GLN A 89 -9.04 3.87 -10.49
N VAL A 90 -10.02 2.97 -10.66
CA VAL A 90 -10.26 1.87 -9.71
C VAL A 90 -9.03 0.97 -9.57
N HIS A 91 -8.34 0.67 -10.68
CA HIS A 91 -7.12 -0.14 -10.65
C HIS A 91 -6.00 0.55 -9.87
N GLU A 92 -5.75 1.83 -10.15
CA GLU A 92 -4.70 2.61 -9.50
C GLU A 92 -4.96 2.75 -8.01
N LEU A 93 -6.20 3.05 -7.62
CA LEU A 93 -6.60 3.15 -6.22
C LEU A 93 -6.46 1.80 -5.51
N TYR A 94 -6.90 0.70 -6.13
CA TYR A 94 -6.75 -0.64 -5.56
C TYR A 94 -5.27 -1.06 -5.43
N SER A 95 -4.38 -0.52 -6.26
CA SER A 95 -2.94 -0.75 -6.13
C SER A 95 -2.37 -0.26 -4.79
N LEU A 96 -2.99 0.77 -4.19
CA LEU A 96 -2.65 1.27 -2.85
C LEU A 96 -2.92 0.26 -1.73
N ARG A 97 -3.68 -0.82 -1.98
CA ARG A 97 -3.86 -1.90 -1.01
C ARG A 97 -2.51 -2.43 -0.48
N TRP A 98 -1.45 -2.42 -1.29
CA TRP A 98 -0.10 -2.80 -0.85
C TRP A 98 0.43 -1.98 0.35
N GLN A 99 -0.10 -0.78 0.63
CA GLN A 99 0.30 0.00 1.80
C GLN A 99 0.05 -0.75 3.11
N ILE A 100 -1.02 -1.55 3.21
CA ILE A 100 -1.25 -2.35 4.42
C ILE A 100 -0.18 -3.43 4.62
N GLU A 101 0.35 -3.99 3.52
CA GLU A 101 1.45 -4.95 3.58
C GLU A 101 2.73 -4.28 4.08
N ILE A 102 2.98 -3.02 3.71
CA ILE A 102 4.10 -2.22 4.25
C ILE A 102 3.90 -1.98 5.74
N VAL A 103 2.68 -1.65 6.19
CA VAL A 103 2.37 -1.48 7.63
C VAL A 103 2.66 -2.77 8.40
N PHE A 104 2.14 -3.91 7.94
CA PHE A 104 2.39 -5.20 8.60
C PHE A 104 3.87 -5.61 8.54
N LYS A 105 4.55 -5.34 7.42
CA LYS A 105 5.99 -5.56 7.30
C LYS A 105 6.75 -4.73 8.33
N THR A 106 6.39 -3.45 8.51
CA THR A 106 6.97 -2.61 9.55
C THR A 106 6.78 -3.22 10.94
N TRP A 107 5.56 -3.66 11.27
CA TRP A 107 5.25 -4.25 12.59
C TRP A 107 6.05 -5.53 12.86
N LYS A 108 6.18 -6.39 11.84
CA LYS A 108 6.94 -7.64 11.96
C LYS A 108 8.44 -7.40 11.99
N SER A 109 8.98 -6.58 11.09
CA SER A 109 10.43 -6.41 10.93
C SER A 109 11.06 -5.44 11.93
N LEU A 110 10.38 -4.35 12.29
CA LEU A 110 10.95 -3.32 13.17
C LEU A 110 10.54 -3.51 14.64
N PHE A 111 9.32 -3.99 14.89
CA PHE A 111 8.80 -4.17 16.26
C PHE A 111 8.70 -5.64 16.68
N GLU A 112 9.01 -6.56 15.77
CA GLU A 112 9.03 -8.00 16.04
C GLU A 112 7.74 -8.50 16.71
N ILE A 113 6.58 -7.98 16.30
CA ILE A 113 5.31 -8.26 16.98
C ILE A 113 4.95 -9.76 16.99
N GLU A 114 5.43 -10.50 15.99
CA GLU A 114 5.25 -11.95 15.88
C GLU A 114 6.20 -12.77 16.77
N LYS A 115 7.29 -12.17 17.26
CA LYS A 115 8.21 -12.83 18.18
C LYS A 115 7.69 -12.70 19.60
N CYS A 116 6.99 -13.74 20.04
CA CYS A 116 6.52 -13.89 21.40
C CYS A 116 7.27 -15.04 22.07
N ARG A 117 7.66 -14.85 23.34
CA ARG A 117 8.22 -15.94 24.15
C ARG A 117 7.07 -16.76 24.72
N ASP A 118 7.33 -18.03 24.98
CA ASP A 118 6.38 -18.87 25.69
C ASP A 118 6.38 -18.46 27.18
N VAL A 119 5.33 -17.75 27.58
CA VAL A 119 5.14 -17.17 28.92
C VAL A 119 3.65 -17.20 29.27
N LYS A 120 3.33 -17.00 30.55
CA LYS A 120 1.95 -16.86 31.01
C LYS A 120 1.20 -15.79 30.21
N GLN A 121 -0.10 -16.00 30.01
CA GLN A 121 -0.96 -15.13 29.20
C GLN A 121 -0.84 -13.66 29.60
N GLU A 122 -0.83 -13.35 30.89
CA GLU A 122 -0.79 -11.96 31.37
C GLU A 122 0.51 -11.26 30.99
N ARG A 123 1.63 -12.00 31.00
CA ARG A 123 2.93 -11.48 30.55
C ARG A 123 2.97 -11.31 29.04
N LEU A 124 2.38 -12.24 28.30
CA LEU A 124 2.28 -12.15 26.85
C LEU A 124 1.46 -10.92 26.44
N GLU A 125 0.28 -10.74 27.05
CA GLU A 125 -0.58 -9.59 26.81
C GLU A 125 0.13 -8.27 27.10
N CYS A 126 0.80 -8.16 28.25
CA CYS A 126 1.59 -6.97 28.60
C CYS A 126 2.69 -6.67 27.56
N GLN A 127 3.40 -7.69 27.07
CA GLN A 127 4.39 -7.52 26.00
C GLN A 127 3.76 -7.05 24.69
N VAL A 128 2.63 -7.63 24.30
CA VAL A 128 1.90 -7.24 23.09
C VAL A 128 1.42 -5.80 23.19
N TYR A 129 0.81 -5.41 24.32
CA TYR A 129 0.39 -4.02 24.55
C TYR A 129 1.56 -3.06 24.51
N GLY A 130 2.70 -3.38 25.13
CA GLY A 130 3.90 -2.55 25.07
C GLY A 130 4.40 -2.33 23.63
N LYS A 131 4.41 -3.38 22.80
CA LYS A 131 4.75 -3.28 21.38
C LYS A 131 3.73 -2.43 20.61
N LEU A 132 2.43 -2.62 20.86
CA LEU A 132 1.36 -1.83 20.21
C LEU A 132 1.44 -0.34 20.56
N ILE A 133 1.72 0.00 21.82
CA ILE A 133 1.92 1.39 22.24
C ILE A 133 3.13 1.99 21.54
N THR A 134 4.24 1.25 21.47
CA THR A 134 5.46 1.70 20.79
C THR A 134 5.20 1.95 19.30
N ILE A 135 4.50 1.01 18.63
CA ILE A 135 4.06 1.14 17.24
C ILE A 135 3.20 2.40 17.08
N PHE A 136 2.21 2.60 17.96
CA PHE A 136 1.31 3.74 17.90
C PHE A 136 2.06 5.07 18.02
N LEU A 137 3.01 5.19 18.96
CA LEU A 137 3.83 6.39 19.14
C LEU A 137 4.71 6.67 17.91
N CYS A 138 5.38 5.65 17.38
CA CYS A 138 6.20 5.76 16.18
C CYS A 138 5.37 6.15 14.95
N SER A 139 4.25 5.48 14.72
CA SER A 139 3.36 5.75 13.58
C SER A 139 2.76 7.15 13.67
N SER A 140 2.29 7.58 14.83
CA SER A 140 1.73 8.93 15.04
C SER A 140 2.78 10.02 14.77
N THR A 141 4.00 9.82 15.29
CA THR A 141 5.12 10.72 15.03
C THR A 141 5.49 10.74 13.55
N MET A 142 5.53 9.57 12.90
CA MET A 142 5.82 9.46 11.47
C MET A 142 4.81 10.23 10.62
N PHE A 143 3.52 10.05 10.86
CA PHE A 143 2.48 10.77 10.11
C PHE A 143 2.59 12.28 10.29
N LYS A 144 2.90 12.74 11.52
CA LYS A 144 3.10 14.17 11.76
C LYS A 144 4.34 14.72 11.06
N MET A 145 5.45 13.98 11.08
CA MET A 145 6.69 14.35 10.38
C MET A 145 6.51 14.33 8.87
N LEU A 146 5.79 13.34 8.32
CA LEU A 146 5.42 13.28 6.90
C LEU A 146 4.63 14.53 6.49
N GLN A 147 3.60 14.90 7.25
CA GLN A 147 2.81 16.11 7.00
C GLN A 147 3.69 17.36 6.99
N LEU A 148 4.54 17.53 8.00
CA LEU A 148 5.41 18.71 8.13
C LEU A 148 6.47 18.78 7.00
N ILE A 149 7.06 17.64 6.62
CA ILE A 149 8.07 17.58 5.56
C ILE A 149 7.42 17.83 4.19
N LEU A 150 6.22 17.30 3.96
CA LEU A 150 5.44 17.63 2.76
C LEU A 150 5.16 19.14 2.70
N GLN A 151 4.62 19.73 3.76
CA GLN A 151 4.28 21.16 3.78
C GLN A 151 5.49 22.08 3.62
N LYS A 152 6.60 21.78 4.30
CA LYS A 152 7.78 22.68 4.33
C LYS A 152 8.79 22.43 3.22
N LYS A 153 8.85 21.21 2.69
CA LYS A 153 9.90 20.77 1.76
C LYS A 153 9.36 20.09 0.52
N GLN A 154 8.05 19.86 0.42
CA GLN A 154 7.41 19.19 -0.71
C GLN A 154 8.06 17.82 -0.96
N LYS A 155 8.33 17.03 0.08
CA LYS A 155 8.99 15.72 -0.07
C LYS A 155 8.14 14.59 0.48
N GLU A 156 8.11 13.47 -0.24
CA GLU A 156 7.53 12.21 0.24
C GLU A 156 8.55 11.45 1.10
N LEU A 157 8.13 11.04 2.30
CA LEU A 157 8.91 10.15 3.17
C LEU A 157 8.53 8.70 2.94
N SER A 158 9.51 7.81 3.11
CA SER A 158 9.28 6.38 3.23
C SER A 158 8.79 6.06 4.64
N GLU A 159 7.59 5.49 4.73
CA GLU A 159 6.95 5.11 5.99
C GLU A 159 7.84 4.14 6.77
N TYR A 160 8.35 3.11 6.10
CA TYR A 160 9.22 2.09 6.71
C TYR A 160 10.52 2.69 7.27
N LYS A 161 11.24 3.49 6.46
CA LYS A 161 12.51 4.11 6.91
C LYS A 161 12.26 5.11 8.03
N ALA A 162 11.24 5.94 7.89
CA ALA A 162 10.92 6.96 8.88
C ALA A 162 10.58 6.35 10.23
N ILE A 163 9.76 5.29 10.26
CA ILE A 163 9.43 4.58 11.50
C ILE A 163 10.68 4.00 12.17
N GLY A 164 11.59 3.36 11.40
CA GLY A 164 12.85 2.86 11.96
C GLY A 164 13.70 3.98 12.59
N MET A 165 13.86 5.09 11.87
CA MET A 165 14.60 6.25 12.40
C MET A 165 13.95 6.85 13.65
N ILE A 166 12.62 6.90 13.71
CA ILE A 166 11.88 7.40 14.88
C ILE A 166 12.05 6.44 16.06
N GLN A 167 11.98 5.12 15.81
CA GLN A 167 12.19 4.09 16.81
C GLN A 167 13.55 4.23 17.49
N ASP A 168 14.62 4.50 16.73
CA ASP A 168 15.97 4.75 17.25
C ASP A 168 16.03 5.98 18.18
N HIS A 169 15.11 6.94 18.01
CA HIS A 169 15.05 8.17 18.79
C HIS A 169 14.07 8.10 19.97
N LEU A 170 13.30 7.01 20.13
CA LEU A 170 12.30 6.90 21.20
C LEU A 170 12.92 7.02 22.59
N TYR A 171 14.09 6.41 22.80
CA TYR A 171 14.77 6.47 24.09
C TYR A 171 15.24 7.90 24.42
N ILE A 172 15.80 8.60 23.44
CA ILE A 172 16.22 10.00 23.60
C ILE A 172 15.01 10.90 23.87
N LEU A 173 13.88 10.65 23.19
CA LEU A 173 12.63 11.36 23.42
C LEU A 173 12.10 11.11 24.84
N TYR A 174 12.16 9.86 25.32
CA TYR A 174 11.78 9.50 26.69
C TYR A 174 12.62 10.24 27.73
N GLN A 175 13.94 10.29 27.55
CA GLN A 175 14.82 11.07 28.43
C GLN A 175 14.46 12.56 28.42
N ALA A 176 14.22 13.14 27.24
CA ALA A 176 13.84 14.54 27.12
C ALA A 176 12.53 14.89 27.84
N ILE A 177 11.54 13.97 27.83
CA ILE A 177 10.27 14.12 28.53
C ILE A 177 10.46 14.28 30.05
N GLN A 178 11.47 13.62 30.63
CA GLN A 178 11.76 13.70 32.07
C GLN A 178 12.42 15.02 32.48
N HIS A 179 12.94 15.82 31.53
CA HIS A 179 13.65 17.06 31.81
C HIS A 179 12.76 18.29 31.65
N ASN A 180 12.52 18.73 30.40
CA ASN A 180 11.70 19.91 30.12
C ASN A 180 11.25 19.94 28.64
N ILE A 181 10.32 20.85 28.33
CA ILE A 181 9.73 21.02 27.00
C ILE A 181 10.77 21.46 25.94
N GLN A 182 11.81 22.19 26.34
CA GLN A 182 12.84 22.66 25.42
C GLN A 182 13.68 21.50 24.87
N GLU A 183 14.06 20.53 25.71
CA GLU A 183 14.78 19.34 25.28
C GLU A 183 13.95 18.47 24.34
N ILE A 184 12.66 18.29 24.63
CA ILE A 184 11.73 17.59 23.73
C ILE A 184 11.74 18.26 22.35
N THR A 185 11.64 19.59 22.34
CA THR A 185 11.62 20.39 21.10
C THR A 185 12.92 20.22 20.32
N LYS A 186 14.08 20.26 20.99
CA LYS A 186 15.39 20.03 20.35
C LYS A 186 15.47 18.65 19.69
N VAL A 187 15.04 17.61 20.39
CA VAL A 187 15.04 16.23 19.86
C VAL A 187 14.12 16.11 18.64
N LEU A 188 12.92 16.66 18.70
CA LEU A 188 11.97 16.64 17.58
C LEU A 188 12.49 17.43 16.36
N ILE A 189 13.12 18.58 16.57
CA ILE A 189 13.75 19.35 15.49
C ILE A 189 14.89 18.56 14.85
N ARG A 190 15.75 17.93 15.65
CA ARG A 190 16.84 17.08 15.15
C ARG A 190 16.28 15.90 14.33
N LEU A 191 15.26 15.24 14.85
CA LEU A 191 14.56 14.15 14.18
C LEU A 191 13.96 14.60 12.84
N PHE A 192 13.34 15.78 12.79
CA PHE A 192 12.82 16.37 11.55
C PHE A 192 13.91 16.51 10.48
N TYR A 193 15.06 17.08 10.82
CA TYR A 193 16.17 17.24 9.87
C TYR A 193 16.76 15.91 9.41
N LEU A 194 16.87 14.93 10.31
CA LEU A 194 17.32 13.58 9.97
C LEU A 194 16.36 12.90 8.98
N LEU A 195 15.05 12.92 9.28
CA LEU A 195 14.02 12.38 8.40
C LEU A 195 14.01 13.09 7.04
N GLN A 196 14.14 14.41 7.02
CA GLN A 196 14.21 15.18 5.78
C GLN A 196 15.40 14.74 4.91
N LYS A 197 16.56 14.48 5.51
CA LYS A 197 17.79 14.13 4.77
C LYS A 197 17.78 12.68 4.29
N ASN A 198 17.38 11.75 5.15
CA ASN A 198 17.61 10.32 4.94
C ASN A 198 16.31 9.52 4.70
N GLY A 199 15.17 10.06 5.11
CA GLY A 199 13.87 9.38 5.10
C GLY A 199 13.12 9.43 3.76
N ARG A 200 13.72 9.97 2.69
CA ARG A 200 13.06 10.13 1.39
C ARG A 200 12.58 8.79 0.81
N LYS A 201 11.37 8.79 0.24
CA LYS A 201 10.81 7.67 -0.54
C LYS A 201 11.67 7.40 -1.78
N SER A 202 11.99 6.13 -2.00
CA SER A 202 12.64 5.69 -3.24
C SER A 202 11.60 5.52 -4.35
N HIS A 203 11.84 6.12 -5.51
CA HIS A 203 11.02 5.89 -6.70
C HIS A 203 11.54 4.66 -7.45
N ARG A 204 10.62 3.76 -7.83
CA ARG A 204 10.91 2.65 -8.72
C ARG A 204 10.50 3.04 -10.14
N TYR A 205 11.33 2.69 -11.12
CA TYR A 205 11.05 2.96 -12.53
C TYR A 205 9.65 2.43 -12.92
N GLU A 206 8.88 3.23 -13.66
CA GLU A 206 7.50 2.94 -14.09
C GLU A 206 6.47 2.66 -12.97
N LYS A 207 6.78 2.95 -11.70
CA LYS A 207 5.85 2.74 -10.58
C LYS A 207 5.45 4.06 -9.92
N ASN A 208 4.16 4.31 -9.92
CA ASN A 208 3.54 5.42 -9.19
C ASN A 208 3.66 5.18 -7.68
N THR A 209 3.94 6.25 -6.95
CA THR A 209 3.89 6.31 -5.49
C THR A 209 2.48 6.58 -4.99
N VAL A 210 2.30 6.59 -3.67
CA VAL A 210 1.02 6.97 -3.06
C VAL A 210 0.67 8.40 -3.42
N PHE A 211 1.65 9.31 -3.39
CA PHE A 211 1.44 10.71 -3.72
C PHE A 211 1.10 10.90 -5.20
N ASP A 212 1.72 10.12 -6.10
CA ASP A 212 1.38 10.16 -7.53
C ASP A 212 -0.07 9.73 -7.79
N ILE A 213 -0.53 8.65 -7.15
CA ILE A 213 -1.89 8.12 -7.31
C ILE A 213 -2.93 9.07 -6.67
N MET A 214 -2.59 9.68 -5.54
CA MET A 214 -3.48 10.61 -4.83
C MET A 214 -3.44 12.04 -5.38
N GLY A 215 -2.62 12.32 -6.40
CA GLY A 215 -2.48 13.66 -6.98
C GLY A 215 -1.89 14.70 -6.05
N VAL A 216 -1.09 14.29 -5.06
CA VAL A 216 -0.42 15.20 -4.12
C VAL A 216 0.75 15.88 -4.84
N VAL A 217 0.86 17.20 -4.75
CA VAL A 217 2.00 17.95 -5.33
C VAL A 217 3.22 17.79 -4.43
N TYR A 218 4.36 17.38 -4.99
CA TYR A 218 5.64 17.28 -4.29
C TYR A 218 6.85 17.37 -5.27
N GLU A 219 8.04 17.66 -4.75
CA GLU A 219 9.33 17.66 -5.46
C GLU A 219 9.73 16.25 -5.90
N TYR A 220 9.42 15.94 -7.16
CA TYR A 220 9.93 14.77 -7.85
C TYR A 220 11.36 15.04 -8.38
N ASN A 221 12.37 14.31 -7.89
CA ASN A 221 13.75 14.39 -8.43
C ASN A 221 14.10 13.24 -9.39
N GLY A 222 13.14 12.44 -9.85
CA GLY A 222 13.39 11.61 -11.02
C GLY A 222 13.47 12.54 -12.21
N LEU A 223 14.61 12.53 -12.91
CA LEU A 223 14.87 13.15 -14.21
C LEU A 223 13.62 13.75 -14.88
N LYS A 224 13.68 15.06 -15.19
CA LYS A 224 12.81 15.75 -16.16
C LYS A 224 12.18 14.71 -17.09
N LYS A 225 10.86 14.50 -17.02
CA LYS A 225 10.13 14.00 -18.19
C LYS A 225 10.67 14.86 -19.33
N GLN A 226 11.53 14.30 -20.19
CA GLN A 226 11.84 14.95 -21.44
C GLN A 226 10.48 15.27 -22.02
N LYS A 227 10.26 16.56 -22.26
CA LYS A 227 9.07 17.08 -22.92
C LYS A 227 8.72 16.07 -24.00
N LYS A 228 7.54 15.45 -23.93
CA LYS A 228 6.92 14.97 -25.16
C LYS A 228 6.74 16.24 -25.97
N VAL A 229 7.70 16.49 -26.84
CA VAL A 229 7.60 17.46 -27.92
C VAL A 229 6.40 17.03 -28.77
N ALA A 230 5.68 18.04 -29.24
CA ALA A 230 4.45 18.02 -30.00
C ALA A 230 4.31 16.84 -30.98
#